data_AF-A0A415X959-F1
#
_entry.id   AF-A0A415X959-F1
#
_cell.length_a   1.000
_cell.length_b   1.000
_cell.length_c   1.000
_cell.angle_alpha   90.00
_cell.angle_beta   90.00
_cell.angle_gamma   90.00
#
_symmetry.space_group_name_H-M   'P 1'
#
loop_
_entity.id
_entity.type
_entity.pdbx_description
1 polymer ?
#
loop_
_entity_poly.entity_id
_entity_poly.type
_entity_poly.pdbx_seq_one_letter_code
_entity_poly.pdbx_strand_id
1 'polypeptide(L)'
;MNWYGPALQTELIEKYGEVASDKINELPQYDPANVEALADSPLKGKKIIFLGSSVTFGSNSNEASFVEYLAARDGIAYVKEAVSGTTLVDNGETSYIARMKANIPDQKADLFICQLSTNDATTGQPMGEISDSKNMDDFDTTTVAGAMEYIIAYADQHYGCPVMFYTGTKYDSEQYGEMVELTKKLQEKWGIGIIDMWDDLDADIPEYHYYMANGIHPNRAGYLDWWTPFFEQEIERYLDLN
;
A
#
# COMPACT_ATOMS: atom_id res chain seq x y z
N MET A 1 -25.81 -17.19 15.96
CA MET A 1 -27.18 -16.65 15.87
C MET A 1 -27.03 -15.14 15.75
N ASN A 2 -26.97 -14.62 14.51
CA ASN A 2 -26.79 -13.19 14.26
C ASN A 2 -28.11 -12.49 14.58
N TRP A 3 -28.12 -11.68 15.63
CA TRP A 3 -29.35 -11.10 16.17
C TRP A 3 -29.67 -9.70 15.66
N TYR A 4 -29.12 -9.30 14.51
CA TYR A 4 -29.42 -8.00 13.91
C TYR A 4 -29.51 -8.16 12.39
N GLY A 5 -30.64 -7.74 11.82
CA GLY A 5 -30.86 -7.79 10.37
C GLY A 5 -29.99 -6.77 9.61
N PRO A 6 -29.87 -6.88 8.28
CA PRO A 6 -28.92 -6.12 7.47
C PRO A 6 -28.97 -4.60 7.67
N ALA A 7 -30.18 -4.03 7.84
CA ALA A 7 -30.37 -2.59 8.00
C ALA A 7 -29.81 -2.02 9.32
N LEU A 8 -29.85 -2.81 10.41
CA LEU A 8 -29.34 -2.36 11.72
C LEU A 8 -27.81 -2.44 11.78
N GLN A 9 -27.20 -3.26 10.91
CA GLN A 9 -25.76 -3.35 10.73
C GLN A 9 -25.22 -2.11 10.02
N THR A 10 -25.92 -1.62 8.98
CA THR A 10 -25.57 -0.37 8.27
C THR A 10 -25.63 0.87 9.18
N GLU A 11 -26.71 1.08 9.93
CA GLU A 11 -26.83 2.22 10.86
C GLU A 11 -25.77 2.19 11.98
N LEU A 12 -25.38 1.00 12.45
CA LEU A 12 -24.34 0.86 13.47
C LEU A 12 -22.93 1.04 12.89
N ILE A 13 -22.68 0.63 11.65
CA ILE A 13 -21.42 0.88 10.93
C ILE A 13 -21.25 2.39 10.68
N GLU A 14 -22.29 3.08 10.23
CA GLU A 14 -22.24 4.53 10.00
C GLU A 14 -22.03 5.32 11.30
N LYS A 15 -22.62 4.86 12.41
CA LYS A 15 -22.56 5.55 13.71
C LYS A 15 -21.37 5.15 14.59
N TYR A 16 -20.82 3.95 14.40
CA TYR A 16 -19.76 3.35 15.23
C TYR A 16 -18.71 2.63 14.36
N GLY A 17 -18.28 3.25 13.26
CA GLY A 17 -17.40 2.63 12.25
C GLY A 17 -16.18 1.90 12.82
N GLU A 18 -15.50 2.49 13.81
CA GLU A 18 -14.37 1.83 14.50
C GLU A 18 -14.78 0.52 15.20
N VAL A 19 -15.89 0.53 15.94
CA VAL A 19 -16.40 -0.66 16.65
C VAL A 19 -16.90 -1.73 15.68
N ALA A 20 -17.42 -1.32 14.52
CA ALA A 20 -17.83 -2.26 13.49
C ALA A 20 -16.62 -2.88 12.78
N SER A 21 -15.58 -2.07 12.52
CA SER A 21 -14.30 -2.53 11.96
C SER A 21 -13.63 -3.57 12.86
N ASP A 22 -13.57 -3.34 14.17
CA ASP A 22 -12.99 -4.29 15.12
C ASP A 22 -13.71 -5.65 15.06
N LYS A 23 -15.04 -5.66 15.00
CA LYS A 23 -15.82 -6.89 14.86
C LYS A 23 -15.61 -7.58 13.51
N ILE A 24 -15.43 -6.83 12.43
CA ILE A 24 -15.12 -7.39 11.11
C ILE A 24 -13.75 -8.09 11.15
N ASN A 25 -12.77 -7.49 11.83
CA ASN A 25 -11.43 -8.06 11.98
C ASN A 25 -11.40 -9.38 12.77
N GLU A 26 -12.39 -9.61 13.63
CA GLU A 26 -12.55 -10.85 14.40
C GLU A 26 -13.21 -11.99 13.60
N LEU A 27 -13.79 -11.72 12.42
CA LEU A 27 -14.47 -12.75 11.65
C LEU A 27 -13.46 -13.74 11.04
N PRO A 28 -13.59 -15.06 11.29
CA PRO A 28 -12.61 -16.05 10.84
C PRO A 28 -12.37 -16.06 9.33
N GLN A 29 -13.41 -15.81 8.54
CA GLN A 29 -13.34 -15.78 7.07
C GLN A 29 -12.40 -14.71 6.51
N TYR A 30 -12.10 -13.66 7.30
CA TYR A 30 -11.21 -12.58 6.92
C TYR A 30 -9.81 -12.74 7.53
N ASP A 31 -9.57 -13.77 8.33
CA ASP A 31 -8.21 -14.07 8.77
C ASP A 31 -7.40 -14.66 7.60
N PRO A 32 -6.22 -14.12 7.25
CA PRO A 32 -5.39 -14.66 6.16
C PRO A 32 -5.12 -16.17 6.29
N ALA A 33 -5.08 -16.73 7.51
CA ALA A 33 -4.87 -18.15 7.73
C ALA A 33 -6.03 -19.04 7.26
N ASN A 34 -7.21 -18.47 7.03
CA ASN A 34 -8.42 -19.16 6.57
C ASN A 34 -8.78 -18.84 5.12
N VAL A 35 -7.99 -18.02 4.43
CA VAL A 35 -8.24 -17.66 3.03
C VAL A 35 -7.79 -18.80 2.12
N GLU A 36 -8.63 -19.14 1.14
CA GLU A 36 -8.33 -20.18 0.15
C GLU A 36 -7.31 -19.67 -0.88
N ALA A 37 -6.28 -20.48 -1.14
CA ALA A 37 -5.28 -20.19 -2.15
C ALA A 37 -5.85 -20.34 -3.57
N LEU A 38 -5.47 -19.43 -4.47
CA LEU A 38 -5.73 -19.54 -5.90
C LEU A 38 -4.82 -20.62 -6.49
N ALA A 39 -5.42 -21.68 -7.04
CA ALA A 39 -4.69 -22.86 -7.50
C ALA A 39 -3.60 -22.53 -8.53
N ASP A 40 -3.91 -21.63 -9.46
CA ASP A 40 -3.10 -21.25 -10.62
C ASP A 40 -2.77 -19.75 -10.64
N SER A 41 -2.48 -19.15 -9.48
CA SER A 41 -2.08 -17.73 -9.45
C SER A 41 -0.80 -17.48 -10.28
N PRO A 42 -0.81 -16.51 -11.23
CA PRO A 42 0.38 -16.08 -11.96
C PRO A 42 1.50 -15.53 -11.07
N LEU A 43 1.15 -15.05 -9.87
CA LEU A 43 2.07 -14.48 -8.89
C LEU A 43 2.77 -15.54 -8.02
N LYS A 44 2.39 -16.81 -8.17
CA LYS A 44 2.92 -17.90 -7.34
C LYS A 44 4.44 -17.98 -7.35
N GLY A 45 5.03 -17.90 -6.16
CA GLY A 45 6.48 -17.97 -5.96
C GLY A 45 7.25 -16.68 -6.29
N LYS A 46 6.60 -15.61 -6.73
CA LYS A 46 7.23 -14.29 -6.88
C LYS A 46 7.71 -13.78 -5.53
N LYS A 47 8.86 -13.11 -5.53
CA LYS A 47 9.45 -12.45 -4.36
C LYS A 47 9.17 -10.97 -4.43
N ILE A 48 8.35 -10.45 -3.52
CA ILE A 48 7.98 -9.03 -3.52
C ILE A 48 8.44 -8.37 -2.22
N ILE A 49 9.10 -7.22 -2.34
CA ILE A 49 9.47 -6.38 -1.19
C ILE A 49 8.41 -5.30 -1.03
N PHE A 50 7.90 -5.11 0.18
CA PHE A 50 6.91 -4.09 0.52
C PHE A 50 7.51 -3.11 1.53
N LEU A 51 7.48 -1.82 1.19
CA LEU A 51 7.90 -0.73 2.07
C LEU A 51 6.72 0.22 2.30
N GLY A 52 6.41 0.51 3.56
CA GLY A 52 5.33 1.45 3.86
C GLY A 52 5.13 1.80 5.32
N SER A 53 3.91 2.23 5.65
CA SER A 53 3.50 2.72 6.96
C SER A 53 2.29 1.94 7.47
N SER A 54 1.34 2.59 8.15
CA SER A 54 0.20 1.96 8.83
C SER A 54 -0.72 1.14 7.91
N VAL A 55 -0.83 1.54 6.65
CA VAL A 55 -1.63 0.81 5.64
C VAL A 55 -0.92 -0.48 5.25
N THR A 56 0.35 -0.44 4.87
CA THR A 56 1.12 -1.68 4.61
C THR A 56 1.23 -2.55 5.85
N PHE A 57 1.35 -1.94 7.03
CA PHE A 57 1.42 -2.65 8.31
C PHE A 57 0.11 -3.36 8.66
N GLY A 58 -1.05 -2.78 8.31
CA GLY A 58 -2.36 -3.30 8.69
C GLY A 58 -2.84 -2.83 10.07
N SER A 59 -2.61 -1.55 10.41
CA SER A 59 -2.90 -1.01 11.75
C SER A 59 -4.37 -1.16 12.20
N ASN A 60 -5.32 -1.20 11.26
CA ASN A 60 -6.75 -1.35 11.54
C ASN A 60 -7.31 -2.70 11.09
N SER A 61 -6.44 -3.72 10.95
CA SER A 61 -6.80 -5.02 10.39
C SER A 61 -6.08 -6.19 11.11
N ASN A 62 -5.80 -6.02 12.40
CA ASN A 62 -5.00 -6.97 13.21
C ASN A 62 -3.65 -7.29 12.53
N GLU A 63 -2.96 -6.25 12.06
CA GLU A 63 -1.60 -6.31 11.48
C GLU A 63 -1.49 -7.14 10.18
N ALA A 64 -2.63 -7.41 9.54
CA ALA A 64 -2.72 -8.08 8.24
C ALA A 64 -3.19 -7.10 7.16
N SER A 65 -2.38 -6.87 6.13
CA SER A 65 -2.73 -6.04 4.97
C SER A 65 -2.85 -6.89 3.71
N PHE A 66 -3.02 -6.24 2.55
CA PHE A 66 -2.95 -6.89 1.24
C PHE A 66 -1.69 -7.77 1.06
N VAL A 67 -0.59 -7.51 1.77
CA VAL A 67 0.63 -8.32 1.72
C VAL A 67 0.37 -9.76 2.20
N GLU A 68 -0.30 -9.91 3.35
CA GLU A 68 -0.63 -11.23 3.90
C GLU A 68 -1.66 -11.95 3.03
N TYR A 69 -2.59 -11.21 2.43
CA TYR A 69 -3.58 -11.79 1.52
C TYR A 69 -2.98 -12.24 0.20
N LEU A 70 -2.09 -11.47 -0.42
CA LEU A 70 -1.31 -11.92 -1.58
C LEU A 70 -0.49 -13.16 -1.24
N ALA A 71 0.10 -13.25 -0.05
CA ALA A 71 0.83 -14.44 0.36
C ALA A 71 -0.07 -15.67 0.53
N ALA A 72 -1.25 -15.50 1.15
CA ALA A 72 -2.20 -16.58 1.37
C ALA A 72 -2.90 -17.04 0.08
N ARG A 73 -3.31 -16.09 -0.76
CA ARG A 73 -4.07 -16.34 -1.99
C ARG A 73 -3.16 -16.74 -3.14
N ASP A 74 -2.12 -15.97 -3.37
CA ASP A 74 -1.29 -16.11 -4.56
C ASP A 74 -0.03 -16.93 -4.32
N GLY A 75 0.36 -17.14 -3.06
CA GLY A 75 1.57 -17.87 -2.73
C GLY A 75 2.84 -17.11 -3.10
N ILE A 76 2.83 -15.77 -3.00
CA ILE A 76 4.05 -14.96 -3.06
C ILE A 76 4.94 -15.23 -1.85
N ALA A 77 6.24 -15.04 -2.02
CA ALA A 77 7.16 -14.83 -0.91
C ALA A 77 7.40 -13.33 -0.73
N TYR A 78 7.53 -12.84 0.49
CA TYR A 78 7.66 -11.40 0.71
C TYR A 78 8.66 -11.00 1.81
N VAL A 79 9.14 -9.77 1.70
CA VAL A 79 9.73 -9.01 2.80
C VAL A 79 8.86 -7.78 3.02
N LYS A 80 8.37 -7.59 4.25
CA LYS A 80 7.49 -6.48 4.62
C LYS A 80 8.19 -5.60 5.65
N GLU A 81 8.50 -4.37 5.28
CA GLU A 81 9.11 -3.36 6.15
C GLU A 81 8.13 -2.19 6.29
N ALA A 82 7.23 -2.28 7.27
CA ALA A 82 6.17 -1.31 7.47
C ALA A 82 6.06 -0.86 8.93
N VAL A 83 6.08 0.46 9.16
CA VAL A 83 5.99 1.05 10.50
C VAL A 83 5.02 2.22 10.49
N SER A 84 3.98 2.15 11.30
CA SER A 84 2.91 3.16 11.36
C SER A 84 3.41 4.58 11.67
N GLY A 85 2.79 5.57 11.03
CA GLY A 85 3.10 6.99 11.22
C GLY A 85 4.40 7.47 10.57
N THR A 86 5.11 6.62 9.82
CA THR A 86 6.37 6.99 9.15
C THR A 86 6.15 7.62 7.78
N THR A 87 7.15 8.38 7.30
CA THR A 87 7.09 9.22 6.09
C THR A 87 8.06 8.77 5.00
N LEU A 88 7.78 9.19 3.75
CA LEU A 88 8.70 9.12 2.62
C LEU A 88 9.87 10.08 2.86
N VAL A 89 9.58 11.34 3.18
CA VAL A 89 10.59 12.34 3.53
C VAL A 89 11.50 11.80 4.62
N ASP A 90 12.81 11.87 4.35
CA ASP A 90 13.87 11.33 5.20
C ASP A 90 14.19 12.31 6.33
N ASN A 91 13.30 12.35 7.33
CA ASN A 91 13.36 13.26 8.47
C ASN A 91 13.83 12.60 9.78
N GLY A 92 14.33 11.36 9.71
CA GLY A 92 14.82 10.64 10.89
C GLY A 92 14.97 9.14 10.67
N GLU A 93 15.39 8.44 11.73
CA GLU A 93 15.75 7.01 11.68
C GLU A 93 14.58 6.07 11.34
N THR A 94 13.35 6.56 11.40
CA THR A 94 12.15 5.78 11.11
C THR A 94 11.57 6.07 9.72
N SER A 95 12.17 6.96 8.93
CA SER A 95 11.72 7.23 7.56
C SER A 95 11.74 5.96 6.71
N TYR A 96 11.03 5.99 5.58
CA TYR A 96 11.03 4.87 4.65
C TYR A 96 12.45 4.55 4.16
N ILE A 97 13.23 5.57 3.81
CA ILE A 97 14.61 5.40 3.34
C ILE A 97 15.51 4.82 4.43
N ALA A 98 15.44 5.37 5.65
CA ALA A 98 16.25 4.90 6.78
C ALA A 98 15.98 3.42 7.09
N ARG A 99 14.69 3.04 7.17
CA ARG A 99 14.27 1.66 7.45
C ARG A 99 14.59 0.71 6.30
N MET A 100 14.37 1.12 5.05
CA MET A 100 14.74 0.34 3.88
C MET A 100 16.21 -0.06 3.93
N LYS A 101 17.12 0.89 4.19
CA LYS A 101 18.56 0.65 4.25
C LYS A 101 19.00 -0.17 5.46
N ALA A 102 18.33 -0.01 6.59
CA ALA A 102 18.71 -0.66 7.85
C ALA A 102 18.19 -2.11 7.94
N ASN A 103 16.97 -2.35 7.46
CA ASN A 103 16.22 -3.56 7.80
C ASN A 103 16.00 -4.51 6.62
N ILE A 104 16.02 -4.01 5.38
CA ILE A 104 15.85 -4.84 4.20
C ILE A 104 17.25 -5.23 3.69
N PRO A 105 17.63 -6.51 3.75
CA PRO A 105 18.94 -6.95 3.30
C PRO A 105 19.05 -6.89 1.77
N ASP A 106 20.27 -6.68 1.26
CA ASP A 106 20.57 -6.83 -0.16
C ASP A 106 20.18 -8.24 -0.64
N GLN A 107 19.23 -8.30 -1.57
CA GLN A 107 18.70 -9.53 -2.12
C GLN A 107 18.02 -9.28 -3.46
N LYS A 108 17.96 -10.29 -4.33
CA LYS A 108 17.13 -10.20 -5.55
C LYS A 108 15.66 -10.42 -5.23
N ALA A 109 14.81 -9.56 -5.79
CA ALA A 109 13.36 -9.66 -5.78
C ALA A 109 12.82 -9.61 -7.22
N ASP A 110 11.56 -9.98 -7.41
CA ASP A 110 10.85 -9.81 -8.68
C ASP A 110 10.20 -8.42 -8.77
N LEU A 111 9.86 -7.81 -7.64
CA LEU A 111 9.19 -6.52 -7.57
C LEU A 111 9.43 -5.83 -6.21
N PHE A 112 9.50 -4.51 -6.23
CA PHE A 112 9.47 -3.67 -5.03
C PHE A 112 8.22 -2.79 -5.07
N ILE A 113 7.40 -2.83 -4.02
CA ILE A 113 6.17 -2.06 -3.91
C ILE A 113 6.27 -1.10 -2.72
N CYS A 114 6.17 0.20 -2.99
CA CYS A 114 6.22 1.24 -1.99
C CYS A 114 4.86 1.90 -1.79
N GLN A 115 4.45 2.07 -0.53
CA GLN A 115 3.29 2.90 -0.21
C GLN A 115 3.54 4.37 -0.55
N LEU A 116 2.62 5.03 -1.24
CA LEU A 116 2.58 6.50 -1.25
C LEU A 116 2.09 6.98 0.13
N SER A 117 2.93 7.74 0.83
CA SER A 117 2.72 8.01 2.25
C SER A 117 1.59 9.01 2.51
N THR A 118 0.52 8.55 3.14
CA THR A 118 -0.55 9.42 3.64
C THR A 118 -0.09 10.31 4.80
N ASN A 119 1.00 9.94 5.50
CA ASN A 119 1.56 10.74 6.59
C ASN A 119 2.29 11.98 6.08
N ASP A 120 2.91 11.90 4.90
CA ASP A 120 3.57 13.05 4.29
C ASP A 120 2.54 14.13 3.96
N ALA A 121 1.41 13.72 3.36
CA ALA A 121 0.27 14.61 3.14
C ALA A 121 -0.34 15.12 4.46
N THR A 122 -0.56 14.25 5.44
CA THR A 122 -1.20 14.62 6.73
C THR A 122 -0.35 15.63 7.52
N THR A 123 0.97 15.52 7.43
CA THR A 123 1.91 16.37 8.17
C THR A 123 2.47 17.53 7.36
N GLY A 124 2.01 17.73 6.12
CA GLY A 124 2.42 18.88 5.32
C GLY A 124 3.87 18.82 4.86
N GLN A 125 4.41 17.62 4.56
CA GLN A 125 5.80 17.48 4.14
C GLN A 125 6.09 18.20 2.81
N PRO A 126 7.31 18.72 2.60
CA PRO A 126 7.64 19.44 1.38
C PRO A 126 7.55 18.54 0.13
N MET A 127 6.81 18.98 -0.90
CA MET A 127 6.65 18.22 -2.14
C MET A 127 7.98 18.04 -2.90
N GLY A 128 8.77 19.11 -3.00
CA GLY A 128 10.00 19.15 -3.81
C GLY A 128 9.73 19.14 -5.30
N GLU A 129 10.79 18.88 -6.07
CA GLU A 129 10.77 18.82 -7.53
C GLU A 129 11.46 17.53 -8.00
N ILE A 130 10.97 16.97 -9.11
CA ILE A 130 11.63 15.82 -9.75
C ILE A 130 12.96 16.32 -10.34
N SER A 131 14.05 15.65 -9.99
CA SER A 131 15.38 15.98 -10.51
C SER A 131 15.46 15.74 -12.02
N ASP A 132 16.40 16.37 -12.73
CA ASP A 132 16.72 15.97 -14.11
C ASP A 132 17.65 14.73 -14.16
N SER A 133 18.24 14.37 -13.02
CA SER A 133 19.21 13.28 -12.89
C SER A 133 18.57 11.95 -12.53
N LYS A 134 19.26 10.84 -12.83
CA LYS A 134 18.94 9.52 -12.28
C LYS A 134 19.98 9.03 -11.25
N ASN A 135 20.95 9.88 -10.88
CA ASN A 135 21.94 9.53 -9.87
C ASN A 135 21.35 9.76 -8.47
N MET A 136 21.50 8.74 -7.62
CA MET A 136 20.92 8.74 -6.27
C MET A 136 21.44 9.86 -5.36
N ASP A 137 22.67 10.33 -5.57
CA ASP A 137 23.30 11.41 -4.79
C ASP A 137 22.73 12.81 -5.12
N ASP A 138 21.97 12.93 -6.23
CA ASP A 138 21.40 14.21 -6.69
C ASP A 138 19.99 14.48 -6.12
N PHE A 139 19.42 13.54 -5.35
CA PHE A 139 18.04 13.66 -4.85
C PHE A 139 17.98 14.30 -3.47
N ASP A 140 17.11 15.31 -3.33
CA ASP A 140 16.80 15.90 -2.03
C ASP A 140 15.80 15.04 -1.26
N THR A 141 16.33 14.10 -0.46
CA THR A 141 15.53 13.17 0.35
C THR A 141 14.73 13.87 1.46
N THR A 142 14.92 15.18 1.68
CA THR A 142 14.08 15.98 2.59
C THR A 142 12.76 16.43 1.95
N THR A 143 12.50 16.04 0.70
CA THR A 143 11.26 16.29 -0.05
C THR A 143 10.61 14.99 -0.52
N VAL A 144 9.30 15.00 -0.75
CA VAL A 144 8.55 13.83 -1.24
C VAL A 144 9.12 13.34 -2.58
N ALA A 145 9.34 14.25 -3.54
CA ALA A 145 9.89 13.92 -4.84
C ALA A 145 11.27 13.26 -4.71
N GLY A 146 12.23 13.90 -4.05
CA GLY A 146 13.58 13.35 -3.92
C GLY A 146 13.63 12.06 -3.11
N ALA A 147 12.77 11.90 -2.09
CA ALA A 147 12.69 10.64 -1.35
C ALA A 147 12.15 9.48 -2.21
N MET A 148 11.11 9.73 -3.01
CA MET A 148 10.60 8.72 -3.95
C MET A 148 11.65 8.35 -5.01
N GLU A 149 12.36 9.32 -5.58
CA GLU A 149 13.44 9.07 -6.54
C GLU A 149 14.58 8.25 -5.94
N TYR A 150 14.94 8.55 -4.69
CA TYR A 150 15.94 7.77 -3.97
C TYR A 150 15.50 6.32 -3.79
N ILE A 151 14.26 6.07 -3.36
CA ILE A 151 13.72 4.71 -3.20
C ILE A 151 13.76 3.96 -4.54
N ILE A 152 13.37 4.60 -5.64
CA ILE A 152 13.39 4.01 -6.98
C ILE A 152 14.81 3.58 -7.36
N ALA A 153 15.77 4.51 -7.28
CA ALA A 153 17.16 4.23 -7.65
C ALA A 153 17.81 3.19 -6.73
N TYR A 154 17.53 3.25 -5.43
CA TYR A 154 18.06 2.30 -4.45
C TYR A 154 17.55 0.89 -4.72
N ALA A 155 16.25 0.73 -4.97
CA ALA A 155 15.66 -0.58 -5.24
C ALA A 155 16.22 -1.23 -6.51
N ASP A 156 16.43 -0.45 -7.58
CA ASP A 156 17.10 -0.93 -8.79
C ASP A 156 18.55 -1.40 -8.50
N GLN A 157 19.33 -0.59 -7.77
CA GLN A 157 20.74 -0.91 -7.50
C GLN A 157 20.94 -2.08 -6.54
N HIS A 158 20.15 -2.15 -5.47
CA HIS A 158 20.34 -3.11 -4.37
C HIS A 158 19.51 -4.38 -4.55
N TYR A 159 18.28 -4.26 -5.07
CA TYR A 159 17.37 -5.40 -5.25
C TYR A 159 17.27 -5.87 -6.70
N GLY A 160 17.61 -5.01 -7.67
CA GLY A 160 17.62 -5.36 -9.10
C GLY A 160 16.25 -5.74 -9.63
N CYS A 161 15.21 -5.06 -9.18
CA CYS A 161 13.83 -5.29 -9.55
C CYS A 161 13.14 -3.98 -9.92
N PRO A 162 12.09 -4.01 -10.77
CA PRO A 162 11.27 -2.85 -11.02
C PRO A 162 10.52 -2.40 -9.74
N VAL A 163 10.03 -1.16 -9.77
CA VAL A 163 9.36 -0.52 -8.64
C VAL A 163 7.94 -0.16 -9.01
N MET A 164 7.01 -0.41 -8.09
CA MET A 164 5.67 0.17 -8.11
C MET A 164 5.43 1.03 -6.88
N PHE A 165 4.68 2.11 -7.04
CA PHE A 165 4.04 2.78 -5.92
C PHE A 165 2.57 2.39 -5.87
N TYR A 166 1.97 2.34 -4.68
CA TYR A 166 0.52 2.23 -4.56
C TYR A 166 -0.05 3.45 -3.85
N THR A 167 -1.18 3.94 -4.36
CA THR A 167 -1.95 5.03 -3.75
C THR A 167 -3.05 4.42 -2.87
N GLY A 168 -3.55 5.11 -1.84
CA GLY A 168 -4.81 4.72 -1.18
C GLY A 168 -6.02 5.09 -2.04
N THR A 169 -7.17 4.51 -1.74
CA THR A 169 -8.45 4.94 -2.32
C THR A 169 -8.73 6.40 -2.00
N LYS A 170 -9.48 7.07 -2.88
CA LYS A 170 -9.76 8.50 -2.76
C LYS A 170 -10.32 8.91 -1.39
N TYR A 171 -9.73 9.95 -0.80
CA TYR A 171 -10.16 10.56 0.45
C TYR A 171 -9.94 12.08 0.42
N ASP A 172 -10.47 12.81 1.40
CA ASP A 172 -10.36 14.27 1.44
C ASP A 172 -8.94 14.73 1.82
N SER A 173 -8.08 14.90 0.80
CA SER A 173 -6.74 15.48 0.95
C SER A 173 -6.22 16.03 -0.38
N GLU A 174 -6.18 17.36 -0.50
CA GLU A 174 -5.60 18.05 -1.66
C GLU A 174 -4.12 17.69 -1.84
N GLN A 175 -3.34 17.76 -0.76
CA GLN A 175 -1.91 17.46 -0.80
C GLN A 175 -1.61 16.01 -1.20
N TYR A 176 -2.40 15.04 -0.75
CA TYR A 176 -2.23 13.66 -1.21
C TYR A 176 -2.55 13.51 -2.69
N GLY A 177 -3.58 14.20 -3.19
CA GLY A 177 -3.86 14.28 -4.64
C GLY A 177 -2.68 14.85 -5.44
N GLU A 178 -2.00 15.89 -4.93
CA GLU A 178 -0.79 16.41 -5.56
C GLU A 178 0.36 15.39 -5.56
N MET A 179 0.50 14.59 -4.49
CA MET A 179 1.48 13.50 -4.43
C MET A 179 1.15 12.39 -5.44
N VAL A 180 -0.12 12.09 -5.69
CA VAL A 180 -0.56 11.15 -6.74
C VAL A 180 -0.12 11.66 -8.12
N GLU A 181 -0.37 12.93 -8.42
CA GLU A 181 0.06 13.54 -9.68
C GLU A 181 1.60 13.59 -9.82
N LEU A 182 2.33 13.83 -8.73
CA LEU A 182 3.79 13.70 -8.71
C LEU A 182 4.23 12.26 -9.05
N THR A 183 3.55 11.26 -8.50
CA THR A 183 3.84 9.84 -8.75
C THR A 183 3.69 9.49 -10.24
N LYS A 184 2.66 10.03 -10.90
CA LYS A 184 2.45 9.85 -12.35
C LYS A 184 3.57 10.47 -13.19
N LYS A 185 4.07 11.66 -12.81
CA LYS A 185 5.25 12.25 -13.46
C LYS A 185 6.52 11.42 -13.24
N LEU A 186 6.67 10.82 -12.06
CA LEU A 186 7.77 9.88 -11.80
C LEU A 186 7.65 8.60 -12.65
N GLN A 187 6.43 8.10 -12.89
CA GLN A 187 6.20 7.00 -13.83
C GLN A 187 6.71 7.33 -15.24
N GLU A 188 6.44 8.52 -15.77
CA GLU A 188 6.96 8.93 -17.09
C GLU A 188 8.49 8.93 -17.15
N LYS A 189 9.15 9.42 -16.09
CA LYS A 189 10.62 9.50 -16.02
C LYS A 189 11.28 8.14 -15.82
N TRP A 190 10.74 7.34 -14.91
CA TRP A 190 11.41 6.14 -14.39
C TRP A 190 10.87 4.83 -14.96
N GLY A 191 9.68 4.82 -15.56
CA GLY A 191 9.02 3.58 -16.00
C GLY A 191 8.52 2.71 -14.85
N ILE A 192 8.29 3.31 -13.68
CA ILE A 192 7.70 2.61 -12.53
C ILE A 192 6.22 2.29 -12.79
N GLY A 193 5.73 1.22 -12.17
CA GLY A 193 4.29 0.97 -12.13
C GLY A 193 3.61 1.78 -11.03
N ILE A 194 2.29 1.95 -11.14
CA ILE A 194 1.46 2.56 -10.11
C ILE A 194 0.23 1.67 -9.94
N ILE A 195 -0.05 1.27 -8.70
CA ILE A 195 -1.32 0.67 -8.30
C ILE A 195 -2.21 1.85 -7.87
N ASP A 196 -2.90 2.45 -8.84
CA ASP A 196 -3.54 3.76 -8.67
C ASP A 196 -4.97 3.67 -8.13
N MET A 197 -5.13 3.20 -6.90
CA MET A 197 -6.45 3.12 -6.26
C MET A 197 -7.12 4.49 -6.06
N TRP A 198 -6.36 5.59 -6.11
CA TRP A 198 -6.89 6.95 -5.97
C TRP A 198 -7.82 7.33 -7.11
N ASP A 199 -7.46 6.98 -8.35
CA ASP A 199 -8.27 7.30 -9.54
C ASP A 199 -8.96 6.08 -10.16
N ASP A 200 -8.40 4.88 -10.01
CA ASP A 200 -8.87 3.68 -10.71
C ASP A 200 -9.70 2.72 -9.83
N LEU A 201 -9.74 2.92 -8.51
CA LEU A 201 -10.57 2.13 -7.60
C LEU A 201 -11.70 2.99 -7.01
N ASP A 202 -12.94 2.67 -7.39
CA ASP A 202 -14.12 3.44 -6.98
C ASP A 202 -14.32 3.42 -5.47
N ALA A 203 -14.21 4.59 -4.84
CA ALA A 203 -14.42 4.80 -3.42
C ALA A 203 -15.87 5.20 -3.08
N ASP A 204 -16.71 5.53 -4.07
CA ASP A 204 -18.13 5.89 -3.87
C ASP A 204 -19.03 4.65 -3.96
N ILE A 205 -18.62 3.58 -3.26
CA ILE A 205 -19.33 2.32 -3.19
C ILE A 205 -20.22 2.25 -1.94
N PRO A 206 -21.42 1.64 -2.00
CA PRO A 206 -22.30 1.49 -0.83
C PRO A 206 -21.64 0.78 0.36
N GLU A 207 -20.71 -0.13 0.08
CA GLU A 207 -20.00 -0.94 1.06
C GLU A 207 -18.76 -0.25 1.65
N TYR A 208 -18.46 1.00 1.30
CA TYR A 208 -17.22 1.69 1.71
C TYR A 208 -17.00 1.63 3.22
N HIS A 209 -18.03 1.94 4.02
CA HIS A 209 -17.95 1.90 5.49
C HIS A 209 -17.83 0.48 6.06
N TYR A 210 -18.17 -0.55 5.30
CA TYR A 210 -17.93 -1.94 5.68
C TYR A 210 -16.47 -2.33 5.45
N TYR A 211 -15.80 -1.78 4.44
CA TYR A 211 -14.40 -2.09 4.12
C TYR A 211 -13.38 -1.22 4.85
N MET A 212 -13.76 0.00 5.24
CA MET A 212 -12.84 1.01 5.76
C MET A 212 -13.08 1.27 7.24
N ALA A 213 -12.02 1.21 8.05
CA ALA A 213 -12.05 1.59 9.46
C ALA A 213 -12.13 3.12 9.63
N ASN A 214 -11.51 3.85 8.70
CA ASN A 214 -11.57 5.29 8.54
C ASN A 214 -11.21 5.63 7.07
N GLY A 215 -11.16 6.92 6.72
CA GLY A 215 -10.92 7.34 5.32
C GLY A 215 -9.58 6.90 4.70
N ILE A 216 -8.65 6.36 5.48
CA ILE A 216 -7.31 5.96 5.03
C ILE A 216 -7.08 4.44 5.17
N HIS A 217 -7.62 3.82 6.22
CA HIS A 217 -7.24 2.47 6.64
C HIS A 217 -8.34 1.45 6.37
N PRO A 218 -8.11 0.47 5.49
CA PRO A 218 -8.95 -0.71 5.37
C PRO A 218 -8.93 -1.57 6.64
N ASN A 219 -10.04 -2.25 6.89
CA ASN A 219 -10.10 -3.39 7.79
C ASN A 219 -9.78 -4.69 7.02
N ARG A 220 -9.84 -5.85 7.68
CA ARG A 220 -9.54 -7.14 7.03
C ARG A 220 -10.43 -7.44 5.82
N ALA A 221 -11.72 -7.11 5.88
CA ALA A 221 -12.61 -7.30 4.73
C ALA A 221 -12.24 -6.36 3.58
N GLY A 222 -11.93 -5.10 3.88
CA GLY A 222 -11.47 -4.15 2.85
C GLY A 222 -10.16 -4.57 2.18
N TYR A 223 -9.21 -5.11 2.94
CA TYR A 223 -8.01 -5.67 2.33
C TYR A 223 -8.30 -6.90 1.48
N LEU A 224 -9.05 -7.89 1.98
CA LEU A 224 -9.28 -9.14 1.26
C LEU A 224 -10.19 -8.97 0.03
N ASP A 225 -11.36 -8.37 0.22
CA ASP A 225 -12.44 -8.40 -0.77
C ASP A 225 -12.37 -7.24 -1.77
N TRP A 226 -11.66 -6.15 -1.42
CA TRP A 226 -11.65 -4.92 -2.22
C TRP A 226 -10.25 -4.56 -2.73
N TRP A 227 -9.25 -4.38 -1.85
CA TRP A 227 -7.93 -3.93 -2.28
C TRP A 227 -7.10 -5.05 -2.91
N THR A 228 -6.99 -6.23 -2.28
CA THR A 228 -6.12 -7.31 -2.77
C THR A 228 -6.41 -7.71 -4.21
N PRO A 229 -7.67 -7.88 -4.66
CA PRO A 229 -7.97 -8.19 -6.06
C PRO A 229 -7.48 -7.11 -7.05
N PHE A 230 -7.52 -5.84 -6.64
CA PHE A 230 -6.99 -4.74 -7.45
C PHE A 230 -5.45 -4.79 -7.50
N PHE A 231 -4.78 -5.10 -6.38
CA PHE A 231 -3.33 -5.33 -6.37
C PHE A 231 -2.93 -6.51 -7.25
N GLU A 232 -3.63 -7.64 -7.18
CA GLU A 232 -3.42 -8.82 -8.03
C GLU A 232 -3.40 -8.40 -9.51
N GLN A 233 -4.48 -7.75 -9.96
CA GLN A 233 -4.64 -7.29 -11.34
C GLN A 233 -3.51 -6.36 -11.80
N GLU A 234 -3.16 -5.37 -10.97
CA GLU A 234 -2.19 -4.35 -11.32
C GLU A 234 -0.75 -4.87 -11.34
N ILE A 235 -0.41 -5.76 -10.41
CA ILE A 235 0.90 -6.42 -10.38
C ILE A 235 1.04 -7.36 -11.59
N GLU A 236 0.03 -8.18 -11.87
CA GLU A 236 0.05 -9.10 -13.01
C GLU A 236 0.17 -8.36 -14.34
N ARG A 237 -0.57 -7.25 -14.49
CA ARG A 237 -0.50 -6.37 -15.66
C ARG A 237 0.87 -5.73 -15.81
N TYR A 238 1.48 -5.26 -14.73
CA TYR A 238 2.79 -4.62 -14.77
C TYR A 238 3.93 -5.60 -15.06
N LEU A 239 3.81 -6.84 -14.58
CA LEU A 239 4.80 -7.90 -14.78
C LEU A 239 4.57 -8.74 -16.05
N ASP A 240 3.60 -8.36 -16.90
CA ASP A 240 3.20 -9.09 -18.11
C ASP A 240 2.91 -10.59 -17.85
N LEU A 241 2.14 -10.88 -16.79
CA LEU A 241 1.79 -12.24 -16.38
C LEU A 241 0.42 -12.72 -16.91
N ASN A 242 -0.29 -11.84 -17.64
CA ASN A 242 -1.65 -12.05 -18.18
C ASN A 242 -1.67 -12.39 -19.68
#